data_AF-A0A0D2MEJ1-F1
#
_entry.id   AF-A0A0D2MEJ1-F1
#
_cell.length_a   1.000
_cell.length_b   1.000
_cell.length_c   1.000
_cell.angle_alpha   90.00
_cell.angle_beta   90.00
_cell.angle_gamma   90.00
#
_symmetry.space_group_name_H-M   'P 1'
#
loop_
_entity.id
_entity.type
_entity.pdbx_description
1 polymer ?
#
loop_
_entity_poly.entity_id
_entity_poly.type
_entity_poly.pdbx_seq_one_letter_code
_entity_poly.pdbx_strand_id
1 'polypeptide(L)'
;MTLHTRLPSPAPPPQAAAGDPIAAAEQPPAAVAAASAAPADNLDVEDEEAKSEEYTEEMQKKMGTTLTYRHELGINWNEIMPDLYVGSCLQTPADVDRLAEAGVTTVFNLQEDCDMDYFKIDIEAIRERCRERGDIKHVRFPVRDFDPFDLRKKLPKAVARLAHAHQPKFGIAYIHCTAGGWT
;
A
#
# COMPACT_ATOMS: atom_id res chain seq x y z
N MET A 1 -47.31 -14.62 8.07
CA MET A 1 -46.32 -15.66 8.45
C MET A 1 -45.41 -15.84 7.25
N THR A 2 -44.28 -15.14 7.21
CA THR A 2 -43.40 -15.07 6.03
C THR A 2 -42.07 -15.70 6.39
N LEU A 3 -41.82 -16.91 5.88
CA LEU A 3 -40.62 -17.70 6.08
C LEU A 3 -39.40 -16.98 5.47
N HIS A 4 -38.47 -16.54 6.33
CA HIS A 4 -37.14 -16.11 5.92
C HIS A 4 -36.24 -17.35 5.78
N THR A 5 -35.88 -17.72 4.56
CA THR A 5 -34.81 -18.68 4.30
C THR A 5 -33.46 -18.01 4.54
N ARG A 6 -32.79 -18.45 5.61
CA ARG A 6 -31.46 -18.00 6.05
C ARG A 6 -30.40 -18.65 5.17
N LEU A 7 -29.60 -17.85 4.46
CA LEU A 7 -28.43 -18.33 3.72
C LEU A 7 -27.35 -18.82 4.72
N PRO A 8 -26.58 -19.88 4.39
CA PRO A 8 -25.55 -20.43 5.26
C PRO A 8 -24.34 -19.50 5.37
N SER A 9 -23.81 -19.37 6.59
CA SER A 9 -22.60 -18.63 6.93
C SER A 9 -21.35 -19.35 6.40
N PRO A 10 -20.36 -18.65 5.82
CA PRO A 10 -19.07 -19.26 5.48
C PRO A 10 -18.29 -19.66 6.73
N ALA A 11 -17.56 -20.77 6.63
CA ALA A 11 -16.80 -21.38 7.71
C ALA A 11 -15.53 -20.57 8.07
N PRO A 12 -15.08 -20.59 9.34
CA PRO A 12 -13.87 -19.91 9.77
C PRO A 12 -12.59 -20.62 9.27
N PRO A 13 -11.50 -19.87 9.03
CA PRO A 13 -10.23 -20.44 8.58
C PRO A 13 -9.54 -21.27 9.68
N PRO A 14 -8.68 -22.24 9.29
CA PRO A 14 -8.03 -23.16 10.22
C PRO A 14 -6.99 -22.46 11.12
N GLN A 15 -7.02 -22.80 12.41
CA GLN A 15 -6.03 -22.37 13.40
C GLN A 15 -4.75 -23.21 13.25
N ALA A 16 -3.61 -22.56 13.02
CA ALA A 16 -2.30 -23.19 13.07
C ALA A 16 -1.82 -23.30 14.53
N ALA A 17 -1.42 -24.51 14.90
CA ALA A 17 -0.97 -24.90 16.24
C ALA A 17 0.44 -24.40 16.56
N ALA A 18 0.67 -24.13 17.84
CA ALA A 18 1.93 -23.72 18.44
C ALA A 18 3.02 -24.80 18.34
N GLY A 19 4.26 -24.33 18.14
CA GLY A 19 5.48 -25.12 18.30
C GLY A 19 6.68 -24.21 18.59
N ASP A 20 7.18 -24.24 19.82
CA ASP A 20 8.48 -23.70 20.27
C ASP A 20 9.49 -24.88 20.43
N PRO A 21 10.77 -24.65 20.77
CA PRO A 21 11.81 -23.94 20.01
C PRO A 21 13.08 -24.82 19.86
N ILE A 22 14.05 -24.46 19.01
CA ILE A 22 15.41 -25.02 19.09
C ILE A 22 16.50 -24.00 18.72
N ALA A 23 17.62 -24.13 19.44
CA ALA A 23 18.59 -23.10 19.75
C ALA A 23 19.78 -22.95 18.77
N ALA A 24 20.30 -21.73 18.78
CA ALA A 24 21.61 -21.18 18.45
C ALA A 24 22.81 -22.08 18.01
N ALA A 25 23.49 -21.56 16.96
CA ALA A 25 24.93 -21.22 16.88
C ALA A 25 25.83 -21.95 15.87
N GLU A 26 26.64 -21.11 15.19
CA GLU A 26 28.01 -21.30 14.65
C GLU A 26 28.24 -21.52 13.13
N GLN A 27 29.20 -20.74 12.62
CA GLN A 27 29.82 -20.64 11.28
C GLN A 27 31.36 -20.61 11.53
N PRO A 28 32.29 -20.73 10.54
CA PRO A 28 32.27 -21.24 9.15
C PRO A 28 33.49 -22.23 8.93
N PRO A 29 34.22 -22.43 7.77
CA PRO A 29 34.65 -21.53 6.70
C PRO A 29 34.44 -22.01 5.22
N ALA A 30 34.81 -21.14 4.28
CA ALA A 30 34.52 -21.16 2.84
C ALA A 30 35.36 -22.10 1.95
N ALA A 31 34.78 -22.57 0.82
CA ALA A 31 35.45 -22.70 -0.49
C ALA A 31 34.45 -22.94 -1.65
N VAL A 32 34.74 -22.26 -2.75
CA VAL A 32 34.17 -22.15 -4.12
C VAL A 32 33.53 -23.38 -4.80
N ALA A 33 32.41 -23.15 -5.51
CA ALA A 33 32.12 -23.69 -6.85
C ALA A 33 30.87 -23.01 -7.47
N ALA A 34 30.95 -22.65 -8.75
CA ALA A 34 29.90 -22.01 -9.53
C ALA A 34 28.84 -23.02 -10.02
N ALA A 35 27.56 -22.64 -9.99
CA ALA A 35 26.57 -22.93 -11.04
C ALA A 35 25.16 -22.38 -10.70
N SER A 36 24.50 -21.91 -11.77
CA SER A 36 23.04 -21.78 -11.95
C SER A 36 22.34 -20.58 -11.32
N ALA A 37 22.16 -19.54 -12.14
CA ALA A 37 21.09 -18.57 -11.98
C ALA A 37 19.73 -19.28 -11.94
N ALA A 38 18.93 -19.01 -10.92
CA ALA A 38 17.54 -19.45 -10.81
C ALA A 38 16.61 -18.39 -11.42
N PRO A 39 15.54 -18.77 -12.13
CA PRO A 39 14.54 -17.83 -12.64
C PRO A 39 13.48 -17.63 -11.56
N ALA A 40 13.78 -16.85 -10.53
CA ALA A 40 12.80 -16.50 -9.49
C ALA A 40 12.18 -15.12 -9.75
N ASP A 41 12.93 -14.20 -10.37
CA ASP A 41 12.49 -12.79 -10.48
C ASP A 41 11.41 -12.53 -11.54
N ASN A 42 11.22 -13.41 -12.53
CA ASN A 42 10.30 -13.13 -13.64
C ASN A 42 8.83 -13.44 -13.31
N LEU A 43 8.55 -14.46 -12.49
CA LEU A 43 7.19 -14.87 -12.18
C LEU A 43 6.47 -13.85 -11.30
N ASP A 44 7.20 -13.24 -10.35
CA ASP A 44 6.63 -12.23 -9.45
C ASP A 44 6.30 -10.93 -10.21
N VAL A 45 7.13 -10.54 -11.19
CA VAL A 45 6.87 -9.38 -12.04
C VAL A 45 5.69 -9.62 -12.98
N GLU A 46 5.59 -10.81 -13.59
CA GLU A 46 4.45 -11.18 -14.45
C GLU A 46 3.12 -11.18 -13.67
N ASP A 47 3.11 -11.61 -12.40
CA ASP A 47 1.92 -11.58 -11.54
C ASP A 47 1.51 -10.15 -11.16
N GLU A 48 2.48 -9.28 -10.87
CA GLU A 48 2.21 -7.86 -10.57
C GLU A 48 1.76 -7.05 -11.80
N GLU A 49 2.31 -7.33 -12.99
CA GLU A 49 1.83 -6.74 -14.25
C GLU A 49 0.37 -7.14 -14.53
N ALA A 50 0.03 -8.43 -14.39
CA ALA A 50 -1.33 -8.92 -14.58
C ALA A 50 -2.33 -8.27 -13.60
N LYS A 51 -1.96 -8.16 -12.31
CA LYS A 51 -2.78 -7.45 -11.30
C LYS A 51 -2.96 -5.98 -11.62
N SER A 52 -1.91 -5.33 -12.13
CA SER A 52 -1.92 -3.91 -12.51
C SER A 52 -2.79 -3.66 -13.74
N GLU A 53 -2.78 -4.57 -14.72
CA GLU A 53 -3.67 -4.56 -15.88
C GLU A 53 -5.13 -4.74 -15.47
N GLU A 54 -5.44 -5.76 -14.64
CA GLU A 54 -6.81 -5.99 -14.14
C GLU A 54 -7.34 -4.77 -13.38
N TYR A 55 -6.53 -4.21 -12.48
CA TYR A 55 -6.88 -3.00 -11.73
C TYR A 55 -7.09 -1.81 -12.67
N THR A 56 -6.23 -1.64 -13.68
CA THR A 56 -6.34 -0.58 -14.68
C THR A 56 -7.64 -0.70 -15.46
N GLU A 57 -8.00 -1.89 -15.94
CA GLU A 57 -9.25 -2.12 -16.67
C GLU A 57 -10.47 -1.81 -15.81
N GLU A 58 -10.47 -2.24 -14.54
CA GLU A 58 -11.56 -1.95 -13.61
C GLU A 58 -11.69 -0.44 -13.35
N MET A 59 -10.56 0.23 -13.11
CA MET A 59 -10.50 1.69 -12.91
C MET A 59 -11.09 2.42 -14.11
N GLN A 60 -10.64 2.09 -15.33
CA GLN A 60 -11.13 2.72 -16.56
C GLN A 60 -12.64 2.53 -16.73
N LYS A 61 -13.13 1.31 -16.47
CA LYS A 61 -14.56 0.97 -16.56
C LYS A 61 -15.42 1.73 -15.55
N LYS A 62 -14.98 1.83 -14.29
CA LYS A 62 -15.77 2.46 -13.22
C LYS A 62 -15.69 3.98 -13.23
N MET A 63 -14.54 4.52 -13.60
CA MET A 63 -14.28 5.97 -13.54
C MET A 63 -14.46 6.67 -14.89
N GLY A 64 -14.65 5.92 -15.98
CA GLY A 64 -14.80 6.48 -17.34
C GLY A 64 -13.55 7.19 -17.82
N THR A 65 -12.38 6.62 -17.52
CA THR A 65 -11.07 7.26 -17.73
C THR A 65 -10.15 6.43 -18.63
N THR A 66 -9.05 7.02 -19.10
CA THR A 66 -7.99 6.34 -19.87
C THR A 66 -6.69 6.16 -19.09
N LEU A 67 -6.70 6.53 -17.80
CA LEU A 67 -5.54 6.42 -16.91
C LEU A 67 -5.10 4.96 -16.78
N THR A 68 -3.81 4.76 -16.54
CA THR A 68 -3.23 3.43 -16.30
C THR A 68 -2.45 3.41 -14.99
N TYR A 69 -2.48 2.27 -14.31
CA TYR A 69 -1.68 2.02 -13.13
C TYR A 69 -0.75 0.83 -13.39
N ARG A 70 0.52 1.00 -13.04
CA ARG A 70 1.61 0.06 -13.28
C ARG A 70 2.34 -0.14 -11.94
N HIS A 71 1.93 -1.14 -11.17
CA HIS A 71 2.45 -1.36 -9.81
C HIS A 71 3.93 -1.71 -9.85
N GLU A 72 4.35 -2.50 -10.83
CA GLU A 72 5.72 -2.99 -10.96
C GLU A 72 6.76 -1.90 -11.26
N LEU A 73 6.34 -0.68 -11.64
CA LEU A 73 7.23 0.48 -11.79
C LEU A 73 7.56 1.19 -10.47
N GLY A 74 6.94 0.76 -9.36
CA GLY A 74 7.15 1.34 -8.05
C GLY A 74 6.30 2.60 -7.77
N ILE A 75 6.60 3.23 -6.64
CA ILE A 75 5.94 4.47 -6.21
C ILE A 75 6.24 5.62 -7.18
N ASN A 76 5.21 6.41 -7.49
CA ASN A 76 5.29 7.62 -8.30
C ASN A 76 4.46 8.74 -7.68
N TRP A 77 4.78 10.00 -7.99
CA TRP A 77 4.04 11.15 -7.49
C TRP A 77 4.27 12.42 -8.28
N ASN A 78 3.37 13.37 -8.06
CA ASN A 78 3.45 14.72 -8.59
C ASN A 78 3.38 15.74 -7.44
N GLU A 79 4.12 16.83 -7.60
CA GLU A 79 3.98 18.01 -6.77
C GLU A 79 2.75 18.81 -7.20
N ILE A 80 1.76 18.90 -6.30
CA ILE A 80 0.53 19.67 -6.52
C ILE A 80 0.67 21.06 -5.93
N MET A 81 1.33 21.16 -4.77
CA MET A 81 1.72 22.40 -4.11
C MET A 81 3.08 22.19 -3.43
N PRO A 82 3.79 23.27 -3.06
CA PRO A 82 5.11 23.17 -2.41
C PRO A 82 5.15 22.29 -1.15
N ASP A 83 4.00 22.12 -0.48
CA ASP A 83 3.84 21.29 0.72
C ASP A 83 2.92 20.08 0.51
N LEU A 84 2.54 19.77 -0.73
CA LEU A 84 1.60 18.69 -1.05
C LEU A 84 1.98 17.88 -2.30
N TYR A 85 2.26 16.61 -2.08
CA TYR A 85 2.44 15.59 -3.09
C TYR A 85 1.23 14.66 -3.15
N VAL A 86 0.88 14.23 -4.36
CA VAL A 86 -0.14 13.20 -4.60
C VAL A 86 0.47 12.10 -5.46
N GLY A 87 0.32 10.85 -5.03
CA GLY A 87 0.97 9.73 -5.69
C GLY A 87 0.37 8.36 -5.40
N SER A 88 0.99 7.32 -5.96
CA SER A 88 0.59 5.92 -5.80
C SER A 88 0.94 5.35 -4.42
N CYS A 89 0.49 4.13 -4.13
CA CYS A 89 0.78 3.51 -2.84
C CYS A 89 2.29 3.25 -2.63
N LEU A 90 2.72 3.36 -1.36
CA LEU A 90 4.00 2.82 -0.93
C LEU A 90 3.93 1.29 -1.03
N GLN A 91 5.02 0.67 -1.48
CA GLN A 91 5.08 -0.77 -1.68
C GLN A 91 5.97 -1.43 -0.64
N THR A 92 7.04 -0.73 -0.25
CA THR A 92 8.06 -1.26 0.67
C THR A 92 8.46 -0.24 1.74
N PRO A 93 9.08 -0.67 2.85
CA PRO A 93 9.71 0.25 3.80
C PRO A 93 10.70 1.24 3.18
N ALA A 94 11.41 0.85 2.12
CA ALA A 94 12.36 1.73 1.43
C ALA A 94 11.68 2.96 0.79
N ASP A 95 10.39 2.86 0.44
CA ASP A 95 9.65 4.00 -0.08
C ASP A 95 9.42 5.08 0.98
N VAL A 96 9.34 4.70 2.26
CA VAL A 96 9.31 5.66 3.38
C VAL A 96 10.58 6.50 3.39
N ASP A 97 11.72 5.88 3.16
CA ASP A 97 13.02 6.56 3.12
C ASP A 97 13.11 7.52 1.93
N ARG A 98 12.68 7.08 0.74
CA ARG A 98 12.62 7.91 -0.47
C ARG A 98 11.73 9.14 -0.28
N LEU A 99 10.56 8.98 0.35
CA LEU A 99 9.66 10.10 0.63
C LEU A 99 10.27 11.07 1.64
N ALA A 100 10.92 10.57 2.69
CA ALA A 100 11.57 11.43 3.67
C ALA A 100 12.75 12.21 3.07
N GLU A 101 13.53 11.60 2.18
CA GLU A 101 14.58 12.29 1.40
C GLU A 101 14.00 13.40 0.52
N ALA A 102 12.78 13.22 0.01
CA ALA A 102 12.03 14.24 -0.73
C ALA A 102 11.37 15.32 0.18
N GLY A 103 11.60 15.27 1.50
CA GLY A 103 11.07 16.27 2.45
C GLY A 103 9.65 15.98 2.95
N VAL A 104 9.12 14.77 2.70
CA VAL A 104 7.82 14.35 3.23
C VAL A 104 7.92 14.09 4.73
N THR A 105 7.01 14.69 5.48
CA THR A 105 6.88 14.47 6.94
C THR A 105 5.54 13.88 7.33
N THR A 106 4.57 13.84 6.41
CA THR A 106 3.26 13.21 6.64
C THR A 106 2.89 12.34 5.45
N VAL A 107 2.70 11.04 5.68
CA VAL A 107 2.09 10.11 4.71
C VAL A 107 0.62 9.94 5.07
N PHE A 108 -0.27 10.22 4.13
CA PHE A 108 -1.72 10.14 4.30
C PHE A 108 -2.31 9.08 3.36
N ASN A 109 -2.54 7.89 3.92
CA ASN A 109 -3.00 6.71 3.21
C ASN A 109 -4.54 6.61 3.21
N LEU A 110 -5.14 6.56 2.02
CA LEU A 110 -6.58 6.45 1.80
C LEU A 110 -7.07 5.01 1.58
N GLN A 111 -6.19 4.01 1.49
CA GLN A 111 -6.53 2.62 1.15
C GLN A 111 -7.29 1.89 2.28
N GLU A 112 -8.28 1.09 1.88
CA GLU A 112 -8.86 0.02 2.68
C GLU A 112 -7.90 -1.19 2.76
N ASP A 113 -8.12 -2.08 3.72
CA ASP A 113 -7.23 -3.24 3.91
C ASP A 113 -7.24 -4.17 2.69
N CYS A 114 -8.39 -4.30 2.01
CA CYS A 114 -8.51 -5.08 0.78
C CYS A 114 -7.64 -4.57 -0.38
N ASP A 115 -7.39 -3.26 -0.45
CA ASP A 115 -6.59 -2.67 -1.52
C ASP A 115 -5.11 -3.03 -1.35
N MET A 116 -4.65 -3.05 -0.09
CA MET A 116 -3.29 -3.46 0.27
C MET A 116 -3.11 -4.97 0.16
N ASP A 117 -4.13 -5.76 0.54
CA ASP A 117 -4.12 -7.22 0.41
C ASP A 117 -4.03 -7.68 -1.06
N TYR A 118 -4.62 -6.91 -1.98
CA TYR A 118 -4.58 -7.20 -3.42
C TYR A 118 -3.14 -7.13 -3.95
N PHE A 119 -2.42 -6.05 -3.64
CA PHE A 119 -1.00 -5.85 -4.02
C PHE A 119 0.02 -6.39 -3.01
N LYS A 120 -0.43 -7.18 -2.02
CA LYS A 120 0.43 -7.80 -1.00
C LYS A 120 1.31 -6.80 -0.23
N ILE A 121 0.80 -5.60 0.01
CA ILE A 121 1.51 -4.53 0.71
C ILE A 121 1.53 -4.81 2.22
N ASP A 122 2.73 -4.98 2.79
CA ASP A 122 2.91 -5.06 4.24
C ASP A 122 2.88 -3.66 4.88
N ILE A 123 1.66 -3.22 5.20
CA ILE A 123 1.43 -1.92 5.81
C ILE A 123 2.05 -1.79 7.20
N GLU A 124 2.22 -2.89 7.95
CA GLU A 124 2.81 -2.81 9.28
C GLU A 124 4.32 -2.61 9.21
N ALA A 125 5.01 -3.24 8.25
CA ALA A 125 6.41 -2.96 7.96
C ALA A 125 6.64 -1.48 7.56
N ILE A 126 5.76 -0.92 6.71
CA ILE A 126 5.80 0.50 6.33
C ILE A 126 5.62 1.40 7.56
N ARG A 127 4.63 1.11 8.41
CA ARG A 127 4.37 1.87 9.64
C ARG A 127 5.52 1.75 10.64
N GLU A 128 6.13 0.58 10.74
CA GLU A 128 7.32 0.35 11.55
C GLU A 128 8.47 1.24 11.10
N ARG A 129 8.73 1.27 9.79
CA ARG A 129 9.77 2.14 9.24
C ARG A 129 9.52 3.62 9.54
N CYS A 130 8.27 4.09 9.43
CA CYS A 130 7.93 5.45 9.85
C CYS A 130 8.24 5.71 11.34
N ARG A 131 7.94 4.73 12.21
CA ARG A 131 8.23 4.84 13.65
C ARG A 131 9.74 4.86 13.92
N GLU A 132 10.51 4.03 13.24
CA GLU A 132 11.98 3.96 13.38
C GLU A 132 12.65 5.28 13.00
N ARG A 133 12.21 5.90 11.90
CA ARG A 133 12.76 7.18 11.47
C ARG A 133 12.36 8.33 12.41
N GLY A 134 11.10 8.36 12.83
CA GLY A 134 10.56 9.38 13.73
C GLY A 134 10.34 10.77 13.13
N ASP A 135 10.84 11.03 11.92
CA ASP A 135 10.67 12.29 11.16
C ASP A 135 9.45 12.28 10.21
N ILE A 136 8.87 11.10 9.96
CA ILE A 136 7.72 10.91 9.07
C ILE A 136 6.55 10.25 9.80
N LYS A 137 5.36 10.85 9.69
CA LYS A 137 4.14 10.39 10.33
C LYS A 137 3.22 9.71 9.32
N HIS A 138 2.95 8.43 9.55
CA HIS A 138 1.95 7.70 8.77
C HIS A 138 0.54 7.84 9.38
N VAL A 139 -0.42 8.28 8.57
CA VAL A 139 -1.84 8.46 8.94
C VAL A 139 -2.71 7.72 7.95
N ARG A 140 -3.63 6.88 8.47
CA ARG A 140 -4.64 6.20 7.66
C ARG A 140 -6.01 6.88 7.78
N PHE A 141 -6.70 6.97 6.66
CA PHE A 141 -8.11 7.35 6.59
C PHE A 141 -8.79 6.60 5.43
N PRO A 142 -9.28 5.36 5.64
CA PRO A 142 -9.75 4.50 4.55
C PRO A 142 -10.98 5.06 3.81
N VAL A 143 -10.90 5.11 2.49
CA VAL A 143 -11.97 5.48 1.55
C VAL A 143 -12.08 4.35 0.52
N ARG A 144 -13.30 3.89 0.26
CA ARG A 144 -13.51 2.77 -0.65
C ARG A 144 -13.13 3.14 -2.08
N ASP A 145 -12.36 2.26 -2.71
CA ASP A 145 -11.94 2.45 -4.10
C ASP A 145 -13.13 2.40 -5.08
N PHE A 146 -13.05 3.23 -6.11
CA PHE A 146 -14.08 3.40 -7.15
C PHE A 146 -15.51 3.68 -6.63
N ASP A 147 -15.65 4.24 -5.42
CA ASP A 147 -16.95 4.62 -4.82
C ASP A 147 -17.03 6.15 -4.60
N PRO A 148 -17.57 6.91 -5.58
CA PRO A 148 -17.66 8.37 -5.45
C PRO A 148 -18.62 8.81 -4.34
N PHE A 149 -19.55 7.95 -3.93
CA PHE A 149 -20.48 8.25 -2.84
C PHE A 149 -19.77 8.12 -1.48
N ASP A 150 -18.99 7.06 -1.27
CA ASP A 150 -18.17 6.90 -0.06
C ASP A 150 -17.15 8.04 0.05
N LEU A 151 -16.46 8.35 -1.05
CA LEU A 151 -15.54 9.50 -1.11
C LEU A 151 -16.24 10.80 -0.70
N ARG A 152 -17.38 11.13 -1.32
CA ARG A 152 -18.13 12.37 -0.99
C ARG A 152 -18.51 12.44 0.48
N LYS A 153 -18.92 11.32 1.08
CA LYS A 153 -19.33 11.24 2.48
C LYS A 153 -18.15 11.40 3.43
N LYS A 154 -16.98 10.86 3.06
CA LYS A 154 -15.77 10.80 3.89
C LYS A 154 -14.85 12.01 3.72
N LEU A 155 -14.89 12.69 2.58
CA LEU A 155 -13.98 13.78 2.22
C LEU A 155 -13.87 14.89 3.29
N PRO A 156 -14.96 15.41 3.89
CA PRO A 156 -14.83 16.45 4.92
C PRO A 156 -14.00 15.99 6.13
N LYS A 157 -14.12 14.72 6.53
CA LYS A 157 -13.38 14.14 7.65
C LYS A 157 -11.94 13.81 7.27
N ALA A 158 -11.71 13.33 6.05
CA ALA A 158 -10.37 13.07 5.53
C ALA A 158 -9.54 14.36 5.52
N VAL A 159 -10.09 15.44 4.97
CA VAL A 159 -9.45 16.76 4.92
C VAL A 159 -9.18 17.31 6.32
N ALA A 160 -10.15 17.21 7.24
CA ALA A 160 -9.93 17.64 8.63
C ALA A 160 -8.81 16.84 9.33
N ARG A 161 -8.74 15.53 9.07
CA ARG A 161 -7.70 14.65 9.62
C ARG A 161 -6.33 15.00 9.06
N LEU A 162 -6.23 15.25 7.75
CA LEU A 162 -5.01 15.70 7.09
C LEU A 162 -4.55 17.05 7.65
N ALA A 163 -5.44 18.03 7.74
CA ALA A 163 -5.13 19.37 8.25
C ALA A 163 -4.63 19.35 9.71
N HIS A 164 -5.04 18.35 10.50
CA HIS A 164 -4.54 18.15 11.86
C HIS A 164 -3.22 17.37 11.92
N ALA A 165 -2.93 16.57 10.90
CA ALA A 165 -1.71 15.75 10.84
C ALA A 165 -0.53 16.50 10.22
N HIS A 166 -0.79 17.29 9.18
CA HIS A 166 0.19 17.99 8.37
C HIS A 166 0.51 19.37 8.94
N GLN A 167 1.78 19.75 8.88
CA GLN A 167 2.24 21.09 9.23
C GLN A 167 3.03 21.68 8.06
N PRO A 168 2.40 22.52 7.20
CA PRO A 168 3.00 23.04 5.97
C PRO A 168 4.37 23.72 6.12
N LYS A 169 4.68 24.24 7.32
CA LYS A 169 5.96 24.92 7.60
C LYS A 169 7.12 23.95 7.83
N PHE A 170 6.84 22.67 8.06
CA PHE A 170 7.82 21.70 8.55
C PHE A 170 7.99 20.49 7.64
N GLY A 171 7.37 20.49 6.46
CA GLY A 171 7.58 19.46 5.46
C GLY A 171 6.41 19.33 4.50
N ILE A 172 6.40 18.22 3.77
CA ILE A 172 5.46 17.94 2.70
C ILE A 172 4.48 16.85 3.15
N ALA A 173 3.21 17.00 2.81
CA ALA A 173 2.22 15.93 2.91
C ALA A 173 2.22 15.11 1.63
N TYR A 174 2.36 13.79 1.77
CA TYR A 174 2.18 12.82 0.71
C TYR A 174 0.82 12.15 0.85
N ILE A 175 -0.13 12.47 -0.02
CA ILE A 175 -1.45 11.83 -0.04
C ILE A 175 -1.43 10.74 -1.11
N HIS A 176 -1.85 9.54 -0.74
CA HIS A 176 -1.98 8.45 -1.70
C HIS A 176 -3.24 7.60 -1.51
N CYS A 177 -3.66 6.99 -2.60
CA CYS A 177 -4.51 5.80 -2.62
C CYS A 177 -3.69 4.65 -3.23
N THR A 178 -4.32 3.75 -3.98
CA THR A 178 -3.63 2.71 -4.74
C THR A 178 -2.86 3.31 -5.92
N ALA A 179 -3.55 3.98 -6.84
CA ALA A 179 -2.96 4.50 -8.07
C ALA A 179 -2.52 5.97 -8.01
N GLY A 180 -2.98 6.75 -7.03
CA GLY A 180 -2.65 8.18 -6.93
C GLY A 180 -3.29 9.09 -7.97
N GLY A 181 -3.95 8.50 -8.97
CA GLY A 181 -4.70 9.16 -10.04
C GLY A 181 -3.80 9.88 -11.04
N TRP A 182 -3.14 9.17 -11.96
CA TRP A 182 -2.41 9.80 -13.09
C TRP A 182 -2.43 9.00 -14.41
N THR A 183 -1.93 9.69 -15.45
CA THR A 183 -2.17 9.62 -16.92
C THR A 183 -1.73 8.39 -17.67
#